data_AF-A0ABD0Q7X5-F1
#
_entry.id   AF-A0ABD0Q7X5-F1
#
_cell.length_a   1.000
_cell.length_b   1.000
_cell.length_c   1.000
_cell.angle_alpha   90.00
_cell.angle_beta   90.00
_cell.angle_gamma   90.00
#
_symmetry.space_group_name_H-M   'P 1'
#
loop_
_entity.id
_entity.type
_entity.pdbx_description
1 polymer ?
#
loop_
_entity_poly.entity_id
_entity_poly.type
_entity_poly.pdbx_seq_one_letter_code
_entity_poly.pdbx_strand_id
1 'polypeptide(L)' 'RRDSSGIRLWYTPSLRRFDAGIMELGLVYTPVMAIPPRQRSFQLTGYCTAKCTQT' A
#
# COMPACT_ATOMS: atom_id res chain seq x y z
N ARG A 1 21.87 -23.58 -2.34
CA ARG A 1 21.79 -22.37 -1.48
C ARG A 1 20.32 -22.18 -1.11
N ARG A 2 19.95 -22.19 0.17
CA ARG A 2 18.56 -22.10 0.64
C ARG A 2 18.29 -20.68 1.14
N ASP A 3 17.23 -20.04 0.67
CA ASP A 3 16.81 -18.74 1.18
C ASP A 3 16.38 -18.86 2.65
N SER A 4 16.69 -17.83 3.44
CA SER A 4 16.39 -17.73 4.87
C SER A 4 15.95 -16.31 5.25
N SER A 5 15.28 -15.61 4.32
CA SER A 5 14.84 -14.23 4.49
C SER A 5 13.54 -14.14 5.29
N GLY A 6 13.30 -13.00 5.96
CA GLY A 6 12.09 -12.78 6.78
C GLY A 6 12.13 -11.50 7.62
N ILE A 7 11.14 -11.32 8.50
CA ILE A 7 11.00 -10.14 9.38
C ILE A 7 10.83 -10.61 10.84
N ARG A 8 11.41 -9.89 11.80
CA ARG A 8 11.22 -10.09 13.24
C ARG A 8 10.39 -8.94 13.83
N LEU A 9 9.33 -9.29 14.56
CA LEU A 9 8.47 -8.32 15.24
C LEU A 9 8.87 -8.19 16.71
N TRP A 10 8.82 -6.96 17.23
CA TRP A 10 9.01 -6.64 18.64
C TRP A 10 7.70 -6.09 19.19
N TYR A 11 7.21 -6.68 20.29
CA TYR A 11 5.92 -6.36 20.87
C TYR A 11 6.01 -6.22 22.39
N THR A 12 4.97 -5.65 23.01
CA THR A 12 4.82 -5.48 24.46
C THR A 12 3.52 -6.14 24.92
N PRO A 13 3.45 -6.70 26.14
CA PRO A 13 2.21 -7.26 26.67
C PRO A 13 1.17 -6.19 27.04
N SER A 14 1.58 -4.94 27.26
CA SER A 14 0.70 -3.83 27.62
C SER A 14 0.24 -3.02 26.42
N LEU A 15 -1.06 -2.70 26.38
CA LEU A 15 -1.63 -1.82 25.36
C LEU A 15 -1.15 -0.38 25.56
N ARG A 16 -0.87 0.29 24.45
CA ARG A 16 -0.54 1.71 24.43
C ARG A 16 -1.81 2.54 24.32
N ARG A 17 -1.68 3.85 24.54
CA ARG A 17 -2.80 4.81 24.47
C ARG A 17 -3.50 4.84 23.11
N PHE A 18 -2.76 4.61 22.03
CA PHE A 18 -3.28 4.68 20.66
C PHE A 18 -2.88 3.44 19.88
N ASP A 19 -3.82 2.95 19.08
CA ASP A 19 -3.58 1.85 18.14
C ASP A 19 -2.95 2.39 16.86
N ALA A 20 -2.02 1.62 16.31
CA ALA A 20 -1.42 1.90 15.02
C ALA A 20 -2.22 1.18 13.92
N GLY A 21 -2.49 1.89 12.81
CA GLY A 21 -3.06 1.34 11.60
C GLY A 21 -2.10 1.45 10.42
N ILE A 22 -2.26 0.61 9.42
CA ILE A 22 -1.54 0.67 8.14
C ILE A 22 -2.56 0.95 7.04
N MET A 23 -2.24 1.88 6.14
CA MET A 23 -3.11 2.26 5.02
C MET A 23 -2.31 2.23 3.72
N GLU A 24 -2.83 1.52 2.73
CA GLU A 24 -2.32 1.52 1.35
C GLU A 24 -3.18 2.48 0.51
N LEU A 25 -2.52 3.42 -0.18
CA LEU A 25 -3.15 4.40 -1.07
C LEU A 25 -2.51 4.29 -2.44
N GLY A 26 -3.31 4.17 -3.49
CA GLY A 26 -2.78 4.09 -4.84
C GLY A 26 -3.72 3.40 -5.81
N LEU A 27 -3.12 2.70 -6.77
CA LEU A 27 -3.80 1.99 -7.84
C LEU A 27 -4.07 0.54 -7.42
N VAL A 28 -5.21 0.01 -7.86
CA VAL A 28 -5.52 -1.40 -7.66
C VAL A 28 -4.76 -2.24 -8.69
N TYR A 29 -4.26 -3.41 -8.27
CA TYR A 29 -3.58 -4.39 -9.11
C TYR A 29 -4.55 -5.04 -10.10
N THR A 30 -4.80 -4.37 -11.21
CA THR A 30 -5.78 -4.80 -12.22
C THR A 30 -5.23 -4.57 -13.64
N PRO A 31 -5.64 -5.40 -14.62
CA PRO A 31 -5.21 -5.24 -16.00
C PRO A 31 -5.81 -4.01 -16.69
N VAL A 32 -6.77 -3.32 -16.06
CA VAL A 32 -7.33 -2.07 -16.58
C VAL A 32 -6.37 -0.88 -16.40
N MET A 33 -5.35 -1.03 -15.56
CA MET A 33 -4.27 -0.05 -15.40
C MET A 33 -3.05 -0.52 -16.21
N ALA A 34 -2.73 0.15 -17.31
CA ALA A 34 -1.61 -0.23 -18.18
C ALA A 34 -0.86 0.99 -18.73
N ILE A 35 0.45 0.83 -18.92
CA ILE A 35 1.32 1.81 -19.57
C ILE A 35 1.46 1.44 -21.06
N PRO A 36 1.11 2.33 -22.00
CA PRO A 36 1.26 2.04 -23.43
C PRO A 36 2.73 1.83 -23.84
N PRO A 37 3.01 0.98 -24.83
CA PRO A 37 4.39 0.74 -25.28
C PRO A 37 5.01 2.02 -25.88
N ARG A 38 6.34 2.15 -25.73
CA ARG A 38 7.17 3.25 -26.26
C ARG A 38 6.89 4.64 -25.68
N GLN A 39 6.14 4.73 -24.58
CA GLN A 39 5.98 6.00 -23.87
C GLN A 39 7.28 6.37 -23.12
N ARG A 40 7.78 7.59 -23.35
CA ARG A 40 8.92 8.15 -22.59
C ARG A 40 8.52 8.54 -21.16
N SER A 41 7.25 8.89 -20.97
CA SER A 41 6.64 9.23 -19.70
C SER A 41 5.13 8.97 -19.79
N PHE A 42 4.56 8.33 -18.77
CA PHE A 42 3.12 8.07 -18.67
C PHE A 42 2.73 8.05 -17.19
N GLN A 43 1.79 8.90 -16.80
CA GLN A 43 1.38 9.03 -15.40
C GLN A 43 0.15 8.16 -15.12
N LEU A 44 0.24 7.36 -14.07
CA LEU A 44 -0.90 6.66 -13.49
C LEU A 44 -1.17 7.26 -12.09
N THR A 45 -2.44 7.53 -11.79
CA THR A 45 -2.83 8.16 -10.51
C THR A 45 -3.99 7.41 -9.87
N GLY A 46 -3.83 7.06 -8.60
CA GLY A 46 -4.89 6.52 -7.75
C GLY A 46 -5.43 7.57 -6.79
N TYR A 47 -6.65 7.38 -6.29
CA TYR A 47 -7.33 8.36 -5.45
C TYR A 47 -8.12 7.68 -4.33
N CYS A 48 -8.08 8.27 -3.14
CA CYS A 48 -9.14 8.12 -2.14
C CYS A 48 -10.02 9.36 -2.28
N THR A 49 -11.25 9.18 -2.77
CA THR A 49 -12.20 10.29 -2.96
C THR A 49 -12.69 10.81 -1.61
N ALA A 50 -13.30 11.99 -1.56
CA ALA A 50 -13.83 12.53 -0.29
C ALA A 50 -14.81 11.57 0.42
N LYS A 51 -15.55 10.76 -0.35
CA LYS A 51 -16.43 9.71 0.19
C LYS A 51 -15.67 8.61 0.93
N CYS A 52 -14.41 8.35 0.58
CA CYS A 52 -13.56 7.33 1.19
C CYS A 52 -13.12 7.70 2.62
N THR A 53 -13.06 9.00 2.95
CA THR A 53 -12.73 9.49 4.31
C THR A 53 -13.94 10.03 5.08
N GLN A 54 -15.15 10.01 4.51
CA GLN A 54 -16.36 10.43 5.20
C GLN A 54 -16.79 9.35 6.20
N THR A 55 -17.02 9.78 7.43
CA THR A 55 -17.48 8.94 8.56
C THR A 55 -18.97 9.08 8.76
#